data_AF-A0A3M2E9B1-F1
#
_entry.id   AF-A0A3M2E9B1-F1
#
_cell.length_a   1.000
_cell.length_b   1.000
_cell.length_c   1.000
_cell.angle_alpha   90.00
_cell.angle_beta   90.00
_cell.angle_gamma   90.00
#
_symmetry.space_group_name_H-M   'P 1'
#
loop_
_entity.id
_entity.type
_entity.pdbx_description
1 polymer ?
#
loop_
_entity_poly.entity_id
_entity_poly.type
_entity_poly.pdbx_seq_one_letter_code
_entity_poly.pdbx_strand_id
1 'polypeptide(L)'
;MKNSRPDNPADPFKKALAETTRVLADDPELAVSFSVDPPGMTESGVRLPQISRRMTREEVLLARGTADAFALRRKYHREATHNRYEPRGEMARALFDAMEEARCEALGARHMPGTAGNIDALIEAEARRRGYGEITDPGDAPLPAAAGYMVRQLATGRDLPPSARNVLDLRRPTIEAQAGTRLAELVELLDDQEAFARAARKIIADLGYGDQLGDDPDAENDEAEDSTEEGTEPEENPDKEGGDQEDESGDYERDPEDSTAQDQDESQAQVTLDDAESLDEADAEELPEGEAPVEPPQPAPVSEADPDYKVYTTEFDEEIRAEDLAEPAELERLRTYLDQQLDPLRGAVSRLANKLQRRLQAQQNRSWEFDREEGVLDAGRLARVVANPTTPLSFKVERDTEFRDTVVTLLIDNSGSMRGRPISIAAICADVLARTL
;
A
#
# COMPACT_ATOMS: atom_id res chain seq x y z
N MET A 1 15.29 -27.67 14.69
CA MET A 1 14.23 -26.78 14.16
C MET A 1 13.82 -25.80 15.24
N LYS A 2 13.74 -24.48 14.96
CA LYS A 2 13.09 -23.54 15.89
C LYS A 2 11.58 -23.71 15.73
N ASN A 3 10.85 -23.82 16.84
CA ASN A 3 9.39 -23.91 16.82
C ASN A 3 8.85 -22.52 16.47
N SER A 4 8.45 -22.30 15.21
CA SER A 4 7.67 -21.10 14.89
C SER A 4 6.33 -21.22 15.63
N ARG A 5 5.93 -20.16 16.34
CA ARG A 5 4.56 -20.11 16.87
C ARG A 5 3.61 -20.03 15.67
N PRO A 6 2.45 -20.70 15.68
CA PRO A 6 1.45 -20.47 14.66
C PRO A 6 0.97 -19.02 14.79
N ASP A 7 1.36 -18.18 13.84
CA ASP A 7 1.05 -16.75 13.83
C ASP A 7 -0.45 -16.53 14.09
N ASN A 8 -0.76 -15.44 14.76
CA ASN A 8 -2.15 -15.06 14.95
C ASN A 8 -2.70 -14.59 13.59
N PRO A 9 -3.75 -15.21 13.02
CA PRO A 9 -4.29 -14.78 11.73
C PRO A 9 -4.75 -13.32 11.75
N ALA A 10 -5.07 -12.78 12.93
CA ALA A 10 -5.43 -11.37 13.07
C ALA A 10 -4.22 -10.41 13.05
N ASP A 11 -2.97 -10.86 13.19
CA ASP A 11 -1.80 -9.96 13.23
C ASP A 11 -1.45 -9.38 11.85
N PRO A 12 -1.43 -10.16 10.73
CA PRO A 12 -1.34 -9.60 9.38
C PRO A 12 -2.47 -8.61 9.07
N PHE A 13 -3.71 -8.93 9.51
CA PHE A 13 -4.86 -8.04 9.34
C PHE A 13 -4.72 -6.74 10.14
N LYS A 14 -4.29 -6.81 11.41
CA LYS A 14 -4.03 -5.62 12.25
C LYS A 14 -2.94 -4.74 11.66
N LYS A 15 -1.86 -5.34 11.12
CA LYS A 15 -0.81 -4.60 10.42
C LYS A 15 -1.39 -3.90 9.18
N ALA A 16 -2.07 -4.63 8.30
CA ALA A 16 -2.67 -4.06 7.10
C ALA A 16 -3.63 -2.91 7.44
N LEU A 17 -4.54 -3.13 8.40
CA LEU A 17 -5.48 -2.11 8.87
C LEU A 17 -4.77 -0.87 9.44
N ALA A 18 -3.68 -1.05 10.20
CA ALA A 18 -2.89 0.07 10.72
C ALA A 18 -2.23 0.89 9.60
N GLU A 19 -1.58 0.24 8.63
CA GLU A 19 -0.99 0.96 7.48
C GLU A 19 -2.08 1.68 6.65
N THR A 20 -3.23 1.02 6.39
CA THR A 20 -4.37 1.65 5.73
C THR A 20 -4.90 2.85 6.51
N THR A 21 -5.00 2.77 7.84
CA THR A 21 -5.46 3.88 8.70
C THR A 21 -4.57 5.12 8.53
N ARG A 22 -3.24 4.96 8.50
CA ARG A 22 -2.28 6.06 8.28
C ARG A 22 -2.45 6.73 6.92
N VAL A 23 -2.58 5.92 5.85
CA VAL A 23 -2.78 6.41 4.48
C VAL A 23 -4.13 7.12 4.33
N LEU A 24 -5.21 6.58 4.92
CA LEU A 24 -6.52 7.22 4.95
C LEU A 24 -6.51 8.55 5.73
N ALA A 25 -5.68 8.65 6.78
CA ALA A 25 -5.55 9.83 7.63
C ALA A 25 -4.65 10.95 7.03
N ASP A 26 -3.87 10.63 5.99
CA ASP A 26 -2.74 11.46 5.52
C ASP A 26 -1.65 11.70 6.58
N ASP A 27 -1.50 10.75 7.52
CA ASP A 27 -0.63 10.88 8.70
C ASP A 27 0.26 9.63 8.84
N PRO A 28 1.53 9.69 8.39
CA PRO A 28 2.44 8.55 8.41
C PRO A 28 3.03 8.25 9.81
N GLU A 29 2.90 9.18 10.78
CA GLU A 29 3.42 8.99 12.14
C GLU A 29 2.33 8.54 13.13
N LEU A 30 1.05 8.64 12.76
CA LEU A 30 -0.11 8.25 13.55
C LEU A 30 0.07 6.87 14.23
N ALA A 31 0.05 6.88 15.57
CA ALA A 31 0.17 5.66 16.37
C ALA A 31 -1.16 4.89 16.38
N VAL A 32 -1.22 3.77 15.65
CA VAL A 32 -2.37 2.86 15.66
C VAL A 32 -2.18 1.78 16.72
N SER A 33 -3.14 1.67 17.64
CA SER A 33 -3.16 0.69 18.73
C SER A 33 -4.46 -0.12 18.74
N PHE A 34 -4.45 -1.31 19.34
CA PHE A 34 -5.61 -2.20 19.45
C PHE A 34 -5.88 -2.57 20.91
N SER A 35 -7.07 -2.27 21.44
CA SER A 35 -7.43 -2.59 22.83
C SER A 35 -8.85 -3.14 22.99
N VAL A 36 -9.11 -3.72 24.17
CA VAL A 36 -10.44 -4.16 24.61
C VAL A 36 -11.24 -3.00 25.23
N ASP A 37 -10.56 -1.91 25.61
CA ASP A 37 -11.18 -0.66 26.07
C ASP A 37 -12.05 -0.03 24.95
N PRO A 38 -12.95 0.92 25.29
CA PRO A 38 -13.63 1.74 24.29
C PRO A 38 -12.64 2.37 23.28
N PRO A 39 -12.97 2.37 21.98
CA PRO A 39 -12.18 3.08 20.98
C PRO A 39 -12.11 4.58 21.25
N GLY A 40 -11.05 5.22 20.74
CA GLY A 40 -10.88 6.66 20.85
C GLY A 40 -9.70 7.17 20.03
N MET A 41 -9.60 8.49 19.91
CA MET A 41 -8.54 9.21 19.19
C MET A 41 -7.94 10.27 20.10
N THR A 42 -6.63 10.48 19.98
CA THR A 42 -5.85 11.57 20.58
C THR A 42 -5.00 12.21 19.48
N GLU A 43 -4.45 13.42 19.70
CA GLU A 43 -3.62 14.13 18.71
C GLU A 43 -2.52 13.25 18.06
N SER A 44 -1.96 12.34 18.84
CA SER A 44 -0.84 11.46 18.49
C SER A 44 -1.21 10.05 18.03
N GLY A 45 -2.49 9.65 18.04
CA GLY A 45 -2.84 8.25 17.78
C GLY A 45 -4.31 7.85 17.92
N VAL A 46 -4.59 6.62 17.50
CA VAL A 46 -5.92 5.99 17.53
C VAL A 46 -5.90 4.66 18.27
N ARG A 47 -6.97 4.39 19.01
CA ARG A 47 -7.24 3.13 19.71
C ARG A 47 -8.40 2.43 19.02
N LEU A 48 -8.10 1.34 18.32
CA LEU A 48 -9.05 0.53 17.56
C LEU A 48 -9.54 -0.69 18.36
N PRO A 49 -10.71 -1.25 18.03
CA PRO A 49 -11.23 -2.48 18.63
C PRO A 49 -10.27 -3.67 18.49
N GLN A 50 -10.04 -4.41 19.57
CA GLN A 50 -9.24 -5.62 19.58
C GLN A 50 -9.90 -6.77 18.79
N ILE A 51 -9.38 -7.08 17.59
CA ILE A 51 -9.79 -8.26 16.81
C ILE A 51 -9.23 -9.54 17.47
N SER A 52 -10.08 -10.55 17.69
CA SER A 52 -9.69 -11.84 18.26
C SER A 52 -9.07 -12.79 17.23
N ARG A 53 -8.53 -13.94 17.69
CA ARG A 53 -8.05 -15.02 16.80
C ARG A 53 -9.14 -15.62 15.90
N ARG A 54 -10.43 -15.32 16.13
CA ARG A 54 -11.56 -15.83 15.33
C ARG A 54 -11.86 -14.97 14.11
N MET A 55 -11.52 -13.68 14.15
CA MET A 55 -11.75 -12.70 13.07
C MET A 55 -13.17 -12.80 12.49
N THR A 56 -14.19 -12.73 13.35
CA THR A 56 -15.57 -12.79 12.86
C THR A 56 -15.84 -11.60 11.92
N ARG A 57 -16.78 -11.77 10.98
CA ARG A 57 -17.16 -10.69 10.05
C ARG A 57 -17.58 -9.41 10.79
N GLU A 58 -18.15 -9.55 11.99
CA GLU A 58 -18.56 -8.44 12.85
C GLU A 58 -17.35 -7.77 13.54
N GLU A 59 -16.41 -8.53 14.12
CA GLU A 59 -15.15 -8.00 14.67
C GLU A 59 -14.35 -7.23 13.60
N VAL A 60 -14.25 -7.80 12.39
CA VAL A 60 -13.50 -7.24 11.26
C VAL A 60 -14.15 -5.97 10.72
N LEU A 61 -15.47 -5.96 10.54
CA LEU A 61 -16.18 -4.77 10.04
C LEU A 61 -16.24 -3.65 11.07
N LEU A 62 -16.41 -3.97 12.36
CA LEU A 62 -16.37 -2.97 13.43
C LEU A 62 -14.99 -2.30 13.50
N ALA A 63 -13.91 -3.10 13.51
CA ALA A 63 -12.55 -2.56 13.54
C ALA A 63 -12.22 -1.70 12.30
N ARG A 64 -12.68 -2.10 11.11
CA ARG A 64 -12.56 -1.28 9.89
C ARG A 64 -13.38 0.00 9.96
N GLY A 65 -14.64 -0.07 10.38
CA GLY A 65 -15.52 1.11 10.47
C GLY A 65 -14.97 2.16 11.44
N THR A 66 -14.48 1.74 12.61
CA THR A 66 -13.82 2.64 13.57
C THR A 66 -12.51 3.22 13.00
N ALA A 67 -11.70 2.41 12.31
CA ALA A 67 -10.44 2.87 11.71
C ALA A 67 -10.70 3.92 10.62
N ASP A 68 -11.64 3.64 9.71
CA ASP A 68 -12.03 4.57 8.65
C ASP A 68 -12.60 5.86 9.27
N ALA A 69 -13.54 5.78 10.21
CA ALA A 69 -14.13 6.97 10.85
C ALA A 69 -13.07 7.87 11.54
N PHE A 70 -12.15 7.30 12.31
CA PHE A 70 -11.09 8.08 12.95
C PHE A 70 -10.05 8.63 11.95
N ALA A 71 -9.68 7.87 10.92
CA ALA A 71 -8.78 8.35 9.88
C ALA A 71 -9.39 9.51 9.07
N LEU A 72 -10.67 9.38 8.70
CA LEU A 72 -11.41 10.43 8.00
C LEU A 72 -11.59 11.68 8.87
N ARG A 73 -11.86 11.52 10.17
CA ARG A 73 -11.86 12.64 11.11
C ARG A 73 -10.47 13.29 11.17
N ARG A 74 -9.39 12.54 11.38
CA ARG A 74 -8.00 13.06 11.39
C ARG A 74 -7.64 13.84 10.11
N LYS A 75 -8.14 13.40 8.95
CA LYS A 75 -7.88 14.03 7.64
C LYS A 75 -8.71 15.29 7.36
N TYR A 76 -10.00 15.28 7.71
CA TYR A 76 -10.95 16.32 7.30
C TYR A 76 -11.38 17.29 8.40
N HIS A 77 -11.05 17.03 9.67
CA HIS A 77 -11.40 17.86 10.83
C HIS A 77 -10.24 18.74 11.27
N ARG A 78 -10.41 20.06 11.22
CA ARG A 78 -9.50 21.04 11.85
C ARG A 78 -10.04 21.40 13.23
N GLU A 79 -9.35 20.96 14.26
CA GLU A 79 -9.73 21.20 15.66
C GLU A 79 -9.79 22.70 16.01
N ALA A 80 -8.81 23.50 15.56
CA ALA A 80 -8.83 24.96 15.75
C ALA A 80 -10.05 25.65 15.11
N THR A 81 -10.56 25.12 14.00
CA THR A 81 -11.81 25.62 13.40
C THR A 81 -13.02 25.16 14.22
N HIS A 82 -13.09 23.88 14.59
CA HIS A 82 -14.18 23.34 15.39
C HIS A 82 -14.34 24.09 16.73
N ASN A 83 -13.24 24.26 17.48
CA ASN A 83 -13.23 24.90 18.80
C ASN A 83 -13.60 26.40 18.72
N ARG A 84 -13.32 27.09 17.61
CA ARG A 84 -13.77 28.48 17.38
C ARG A 84 -15.30 28.61 17.27
N TYR A 85 -15.98 27.56 16.79
CA TYR A 85 -17.43 27.55 16.54
C TYR A 85 -18.22 26.66 17.51
N GLU A 86 -17.57 26.06 18.51
CA GLU A 86 -18.18 25.16 19.50
C GLU A 86 -19.34 25.86 20.24
N PRO A 87 -20.55 25.26 20.29
CA PRO A 87 -21.64 25.76 21.12
C PRO A 87 -21.38 25.57 22.62
N ARG A 88 -21.81 26.54 23.44
CA ARG A 88 -21.61 26.50 24.91
C ARG A 88 -22.52 25.51 25.64
N GLY A 89 -23.72 25.22 25.11
CA GLY A 89 -24.69 24.33 25.74
C GLY A 89 -24.62 22.89 25.24
N GLU A 90 -24.84 21.93 26.14
CA GLU A 90 -24.62 20.50 25.93
C GLU A 90 -25.36 19.92 24.71
N MET A 91 -26.64 20.29 24.50
CA MET A 91 -27.43 19.76 23.38
C MET A 91 -27.00 20.39 22.05
N ALA A 92 -26.72 21.70 22.05
CA ALA A 92 -26.21 22.39 20.87
C ALA A 92 -24.84 21.84 20.43
N ARG A 93 -23.94 21.57 21.39
CA ARG A 93 -22.65 20.95 21.09
C ARG A 93 -22.81 19.53 20.57
N ALA A 94 -23.61 18.68 21.23
CA ALA A 94 -23.84 17.33 20.74
C ALA A 94 -24.41 17.30 19.30
N LEU A 95 -25.29 18.24 18.95
CA LEU A 95 -25.76 18.43 17.57
C LEU A 95 -24.64 18.86 16.61
N PHE A 96 -23.79 19.80 17.01
CA PHE A 96 -22.65 20.29 16.23
C PHE A 96 -21.64 19.18 15.94
N ASP A 97 -21.24 18.44 16.98
CA ASP A 97 -20.28 17.33 16.91
C ASP A 97 -20.79 16.21 15.99
N ALA A 98 -22.06 15.82 16.12
CA ALA A 98 -22.67 14.76 15.32
C ALA A 98 -22.82 15.15 13.83
N MET A 99 -23.03 16.43 13.52
CA MET A 99 -23.03 16.93 12.14
C MET A 99 -21.61 17.01 11.56
N GLU A 100 -20.62 17.43 12.35
CA GLU A 100 -19.21 17.51 11.95
C GLU A 100 -18.57 16.13 11.74
N GLU A 101 -18.94 15.13 12.55
CA GLU A 101 -18.56 13.73 12.35
C GLU A 101 -19.16 13.18 11.04
N ALA A 102 -20.46 13.42 10.80
CA ALA A 102 -21.13 13.06 9.56
C ALA A 102 -20.52 13.76 8.32
N ARG A 103 -20.01 14.99 8.44
CA ARG A 103 -19.27 15.69 7.38
C ARG A 103 -17.98 14.97 7.03
N CYS A 104 -17.18 14.61 8.04
CA CYS A 104 -15.90 13.92 7.83
C CYS A 104 -16.12 12.53 7.19
N GLU A 105 -17.12 11.78 7.64
CA GLU A 105 -17.53 10.51 7.03
C GLU A 105 -17.97 10.69 5.57
N ALA A 106 -18.79 11.71 5.27
CA ALA A 106 -19.33 11.92 3.93
C ALA A 106 -18.27 12.35 2.91
N LEU A 107 -17.33 13.23 3.30
CA LEU A 107 -16.16 13.55 2.48
C LEU A 107 -15.33 12.30 2.18
N GLY A 108 -15.06 11.48 3.21
CA GLY A 108 -14.38 10.20 3.05
C GLY A 108 -15.09 9.25 2.09
N ALA A 109 -16.41 9.12 2.22
CA ALA A 109 -17.23 8.28 1.34
C ALA A 109 -17.23 8.77 -0.12
N ARG A 110 -17.19 10.08 -0.36
CA ARG A 110 -17.11 10.71 -1.69
C ARG A 110 -15.78 10.42 -2.39
N HIS A 111 -14.66 10.48 -1.67
CA HIS A 111 -13.33 10.22 -2.25
C HIS A 111 -12.92 8.74 -2.24
N MET A 112 -13.42 7.96 -1.29
CA MET A 112 -12.99 6.59 -1.04
C MET A 112 -14.22 5.71 -0.72
N PRO A 113 -15.03 5.33 -1.73
CA PRO A 113 -16.35 4.70 -1.54
C PRO A 113 -16.35 3.40 -0.71
N GLY A 114 -15.22 2.69 -0.65
CA GLY A 114 -15.03 1.50 0.19
C GLY A 114 -15.09 1.77 1.71
N THR A 115 -14.94 3.03 2.16
CA THR A 115 -15.11 3.44 3.56
C THR A 115 -16.57 3.43 3.97
N ALA A 116 -17.48 3.88 3.09
CA ALA A 116 -18.90 4.05 3.39
C ALA A 116 -19.57 2.79 3.93
N GLY A 117 -19.23 1.62 3.37
CA GLY A 117 -19.76 0.32 3.82
C GLY A 117 -19.16 -0.20 5.14
N ASN A 118 -17.97 0.25 5.54
CA ASN A 118 -17.38 -0.06 6.84
C ASN A 118 -18.01 0.84 7.92
N ILE A 119 -18.22 2.11 7.58
CA ILE A 119 -18.92 3.10 8.41
C ILE A 119 -20.40 2.71 8.61
N ASP A 120 -21.10 2.23 7.56
CA ASP A 120 -22.45 1.67 7.69
C ASP A 120 -22.50 0.52 8.72
N ALA A 121 -21.44 -0.29 8.80
CA ALA A 121 -21.34 -1.37 9.78
C ALA A 121 -21.02 -0.88 11.21
N LEU A 122 -20.21 0.17 11.36
CA LEU A 122 -19.98 0.85 12.65
C LEU A 122 -21.29 1.43 13.19
N ILE A 123 -22.00 2.21 12.37
CA ILE A 123 -23.25 2.87 12.73
C ILE A 123 -24.31 1.86 13.19
N GLU A 124 -24.47 0.74 12.49
CA GLU A 124 -25.40 -0.31 12.90
C GLU A 124 -24.99 -1.00 14.21
N ALA A 125 -23.69 -1.26 14.42
CA ALA A 125 -23.19 -1.87 15.65
C ALA A 125 -23.38 -0.97 16.87
N GLU A 126 -23.14 0.34 16.71
CA GLU A 126 -23.38 1.36 17.73
C GLU A 126 -24.87 1.54 18.02
N ALA A 127 -25.69 1.70 16.98
CA ALA A 127 -27.14 1.86 17.11
C ALA A 127 -27.78 0.63 17.81
N ARG A 128 -27.34 -0.59 17.49
CA ARG A 128 -27.75 -1.81 18.22
C ARG A 128 -27.30 -1.80 19.68
N ARG A 129 -26.02 -1.47 19.95
CA ARG A 129 -25.50 -1.37 21.34
C ARG A 129 -26.29 -0.36 22.18
N ARG A 130 -26.81 0.70 21.57
CA ARG A 130 -27.62 1.74 22.20
C ARG A 130 -29.13 1.47 22.18
N GLY A 131 -29.58 0.32 21.66
CA GLY A 131 -31.01 -0.07 21.60
C GLY A 131 -31.86 0.69 20.57
N TYR A 132 -31.24 1.45 19.66
CA TYR A 132 -31.94 2.38 18.77
C TYR A 132 -32.96 1.73 17.82
N GLY A 133 -32.79 0.45 17.49
CA GLY A 133 -33.76 -0.33 16.69
C GLY A 133 -35.04 -0.74 17.43
N GLU A 134 -35.10 -0.57 18.76
CA GLU A 134 -36.27 -0.92 19.60
C GLU A 134 -37.04 0.33 20.09
N ILE A 135 -36.53 1.54 19.82
CA ILE A 135 -37.19 2.80 20.19
C ILE A 135 -38.49 2.97 19.38
N THR A 136 -39.54 3.45 20.04
CA THR A 136 -40.87 3.69 19.42
C THR A 136 -41.47 5.05 19.73
N ASP A 137 -41.07 5.70 20.82
CA ASP A 137 -41.43 7.10 21.11
C ASP A 137 -40.39 8.04 20.45
N PRO A 138 -40.81 9.01 19.62
CA PRO A 138 -39.92 10.07 19.12
C PRO A 138 -39.18 10.84 20.22
N GLY A 139 -39.72 10.92 21.44
CA GLY A 139 -39.08 11.54 22.60
C GLY A 139 -37.76 10.87 22.99
N ASP A 140 -37.72 9.54 22.98
CA ASP A 140 -36.55 8.72 23.37
C ASP A 140 -35.47 8.67 22.28
N ALA A 141 -35.82 8.91 21.02
CA ALA A 141 -34.88 8.94 19.90
C ALA A 141 -33.89 10.12 20.03
N PRO A 142 -32.57 9.93 20.15
CA PRO A 142 -31.65 11.03 20.43
C PRO A 142 -31.50 12.00 19.25
N LEU A 143 -31.84 13.28 19.46
CA LEU A 143 -31.81 14.31 18.41
C LEU A 143 -30.41 14.52 17.77
N PRO A 144 -29.29 14.53 18.52
CA PRO A 144 -27.95 14.60 17.91
C PRO A 144 -27.65 13.48 16.92
N ALA A 145 -27.98 12.23 17.29
CA ALA A 145 -27.79 11.07 16.43
C ALA A 145 -28.65 11.18 15.16
N ALA A 146 -29.93 11.57 15.30
CA ALA A 146 -30.80 11.80 14.16
C ALA A 146 -30.27 12.92 13.22
N ALA A 147 -29.75 14.02 13.76
CA ALA A 147 -29.16 15.09 12.95
C ALA A 147 -27.94 14.61 12.15
N GLY A 148 -26.97 13.94 12.79
CA GLY A 148 -25.81 13.36 12.11
C GLY A 148 -26.20 12.32 11.05
N TYR A 149 -27.13 11.42 11.37
CA TYR A 149 -27.68 10.45 10.41
C TYR A 149 -28.37 11.12 9.22
N MET A 150 -29.07 12.23 9.42
CA MET A 150 -29.73 12.98 8.33
C MET A 150 -28.72 13.67 7.42
N VAL A 151 -27.72 14.36 7.99
CA VAL A 151 -26.61 14.97 7.21
C VAL A 151 -25.91 13.90 6.38
N ARG A 152 -25.58 12.75 6.99
CA ARG A 152 -24.93 11.62 6.30
C ARG A 152 -25.79 11.04 5.17
N GLN A 153 -27.10 10.86 5.39
CA GLN A 153 -28.03 10.33 4.38
C GLN A 153 -28.12 11.28 3.17
N LEU A 154 -28.26 12.59 3.42
CA LEU A 154 -28.34 13.60 2.36
C LEU A 154 -27.01 13.73 1.60
N ALA A 155 -25.89 13.80 2.33
CA ALA A 155 -24.55 14.00 1.77
C ALA A 155 -24.03 12.83 0.93
N THR A 156 -24.40 11.60 1.27
CA THR A 156 -23.92 10.39 0.57
C THR A 156 -24.95 9.79 -0.38
N GLY A 157 -26.22 10.20 -0.29
CA GLY A 157 -27.35 9.55 -0.96
C GLY A 157 -27.58 8.10 -0.52
N ARG A 158 -26.92 7.63 0.55
CA ARG A 158 -26.96 6.23 0.99
C ARG A 158 -28.09 5.97 1.98
N ASP A 159 -28.65 4.78 1.84
CA ASP A 159 -29.73 4.28 2.67
C ASP A 159 -29.18 3.82 4.04
N LEU A 160 -29.71 4.36 5.14
CA LEU A 160 -29.16 4.11 6.49
C LEU A 160 -29.38 2.67 6.97
N PRO A 161 -28.48 2.12 7.80
CA PRO A 161 -28.68 0.83 8.47
C PRO A 161 -29.96 0.80 9.34
N PRO A 162 -30.62 -0.37 9.52
CA PRO A 162 -31.94 -0.45 10.12
C PRO A 162 -32.08 0.21 11.50
N SER A 163 -31.10 0.03 12.39
CA SER A 163 -31.17 0.52 13.77
C SER A 163 -30.96 2.02 13.86
N ALA A 164 -30.12 2.58 12.97
CA ALA A 164 -29.92 4.03 12.86
C ALA A 164 -31.08 4.72 12.13
N ARG A 165 -31.63 4.07 11.09
CA ARG A 165 -32.80 4.56 10.34
C ARG A 165 -34.01 4.77 11.24
N ASN A 166 -34.27 3.85 12.18
CA ASN A 166 -35.39 3.99 13.12
C ASN A 166 -35.33 5.31 13.92
N VAL A 167 -34.16 5.66 14.46
CA VAL A 167 -33.96 6.93 15.19
C VAL A 167 -34.11 8.16 14.28
N LEU A 168 -33.64 8.09 13.03
CA LEU A 168 -33.87 9.19 12.08
C LEU A 168 -35.35 9.31 11.74
N ASP A 169 -36.03 8.25 11.31
CA ASP A 169 -37.41 8.34 10.80
C ASP A 169 -38.42 8.74 11.91
N LEU A 170 -38.13 8.46 13.19
CA LEU A 170 -38.88 9.00 14.34
C LEU A 170 -38.72 10.51 14.52
N ARG A 171 -37.54 11.08 14.24
CA ARG A 171 -37.24 12.53 14.39
C ARG A 171 -37.41 13.34 13.10
N ARG A 172 -37.37 12.67 11.95
CA ARG A 172 -37.40 13.24 10.60
C ARG A 172 -38.50 14.30 10.41
N PRO A 173 -39.78 14.07 10.78
CA PRO A 173 -40.82 15.06 10.56
C PRO A 173 -40.60 16.37 11.33
N THR A 174 -39.92 16.30 12.48
CA THR A 174 -39.55 17.47 13.29
C THR A 174 -38.38 18.22 12.67
N ILE A 175 -37.31 17.50 12.30
CA ILE A 175 -36.09 18.08 11.71
C ILE A 175 -36.39 18.70 10.33
N GLU A 176 -37.15 18.02 9.48
CA GLU A 176 -37.54 18.52 8.15
C GLU A 176 -38.43 19.77 8.26
N ALA A 177 -39.35 19.83 9.23
CA ALA A 177 -40.23 20.98 9.45
C ALA A 177 -39.53 22.20 10.05
N GLN A 178 -38.42 22.02 10.78
CA GLN A 178 -37.65 23.11 11.39
C GLN A 178 -36.49 23.59 10.50
N ALA A 179 -35.68 22.67 9.96
CA ALA A 179 -34.39 22.97 9.34
C ALA A 179 -34.19 22.34 7.95
N GLY A 180 -35.20 21.68 7.37
CA GLY A 180 -35.07 20.87 6.16
C GLY A 180 -34.38 21.57 4.97
N THR A 181 -34.72 22.83 4.69
CA THR A 181 -34.08 23.60 3.60
C THR A 181 -32.59 23.83 3.86
N ARG A 182 -32.21 24.20 5.10
CA ARG A 182 -30.78 24.41 5.44
C ARG A 182 -29.98 23.13 5.45
N LEU A 183 -30.59 21.99 5.76
CA LEU A 183 -29.92 20.69 5.71
C LEU A 183 -29.58 20.27 4.28
N ALA A 184 -30.32 20.74 3.27
CA ALA A 184 -29.91 20.63 1.87
C ALA A 184 -28.76 21.61 1.55
N GLU A 185 -28.85 22.87 1.97
CA GLU A 185 -27.77 23.87 1.80
C GLU A 185 -26.44 23.41 2.46
N LEU A 186 -26.51 22.73 3.61
CA LEU A 186 -25.35 22.23 4.36
C LEU A 186 -24.53 21.18 3.59
N VAL A 187 -25.18 20.39 2.72
CA VAL A 187 -24.51 19.35 1.91
C VAL A 187 -23.63 19.96 0.81
N GLU A 188 -23.96 21.15 0.32
CA GLU A 188 -23.12 21.88 -0.64
C GLU A 188 -21.87 22.51 0.05
N LEU A 189 -21.79 22.49 1.38
CA LEU A 189 -20.73 23.11 2.18
C LEU A 189 -19.74 22.11 2.80
N LEU A 190 -19.85 20.81 2.53
CA LEU A 190 -19.03 19.76 3.17
C LEU A 190 -17.51 20.01 3.05
N ASP A 191 -17.07 20.51 1.89
CA ASP A 191 -15.66 20.77 1.57
C ASP A 191 -15.06 21.96 2.36
N ASP A 192 -15.88 22.85 2.92
CA ASP A 192 -15.46 24.00 3.74
C ASP A 192 -16.02 23.89 5.17
N GLN A 193 -15.18 23.42 6.09
CA GLN A 193 -15.52 23.29 7.51
C GLN A 193 -15.95 24.62 8.18
N GLU A 194 -15.46 25.79 7.73
CA GLU A 194 -15.81 27.07 8.35
C GLU A 194 -17.17 27.58 7.84
N ALA A 195 -17.49 27.36 6.56
CA ALA A 195 -18.84 27.58 6.04
C ALA A 195 -19.85 26.59 6.64
N PHE A 196 -19.47 25.30 6.73
CA PHE A 196 -20.28 24.26 7.36
C PHE A 196 -20.54 24.55 8.84
N ALA A 197 -19.54 24.97 9.62
CA ALA A 197 -19.72 25.31 11.03
C ALA A 197 -20.71 26.46 11.24
N ARG A 198 -20.62 27.52 10.42
CA ARG A 198 -21.58 28.63 10.40
C ARG A 198 -22.99 28.19 10.00
N ALA A 199 -23.14 27.22 9.09
CA ALA A 199 -24.44 26.67 8.71
C ALA A 199 -25.02 25.73 9.79
N ALA A 200 -24.17 24.90 10.42
CA ALA A 200 -24.55 24.03 11.53
C ALA A 200 -25.07 24.82 12.75
N ARG A 201 -24.40 25.92 13.13
CA ARG A 201 -24.90 26.83 14.19
C ARG A 201 -26.30 27.39 13.87
N LYS A 202 -26.57 27.74 12.60
CA LYS A 202 -27.90 28.20 12.14
C LYS A 202 -28.96 27.09 12.20
N ILE A 203 -28.62 25.86 11.83
CA ILE A 203 -29.51 24.70 11.95
C ILE A 203 -29.85 24.41 13.42
N ILE A 204 -28.87 24.51 14.33
CA ILE A 204 -29.07 24.36 15.78
C ILE A 204 -30.02 25.43 16.33
N ALA A 205 -29.94 26.67 15.82
CA ALA A 205 -30.89 27.73 16.16
C ALA A 205 -32.31 27.41 15.67
N ASP A 206 -32.47 26.98 14.41
CA ASP A 206 -33.78 26.64 13.83
C ASP A 206 -34.44 25.41 14.50
N LEU A 207 -33.62 24.46 14.99
CA LEU A 207 -34.06 23.34 15.83
C LEU A 207 -34.53 23.77 17.24
N GLY A 208 -34.31 25.02 17.64
CA GLY A 208 -34.77 25.60 18.91
C GLY A 208 -33.72 25.70 20.02
N TYR A 209 -32.43 25.51 19.71
CA TYR A 209 -31.32 25.53 20.66
C TYR A 209 -30.37 26.72 20.46
N GLY A 210 -30.88 27.83 19.90
CA GLY A 210 -30.09 29.04 19.61
C GLY A 210 -29.55 29.74 20.86
N ASP A 211 -30.21 29.58 22.00
CA ASP A 211 -29.78 30.05 23.32
C ASP A 211 -28.49 29.35 23.82
N GLN A 212 -28.25 28.12 23.35
CA GLN A 212 -27.10 27.29 23.71
C GLN A 212 -25.86 27.51 22.82
N LEU A 213 -25.95 28.37 21.79
CA LEU A 213 -24.83 28.62 20.88
C LEU A 213 -23.70 29.45 21.51
N GLY A 214 -24.01 30.30 22.49
CA GLY A 214 -23.10 31.36 22.93
C GLY A 214 -22.91 32.44 21.86
N ASP A 215 -21.87 33.24 22.02
CA ASP A 215 -21.61 34.42 21.16
C ASP A 215 -21.22 33.99 19.73
N ASP A 216 -21.43 34.85 18.74
CA ASP A 216 -21.04 34.57 17.35
C ASP A 216 -19.55 34.90 17.15
N PRO A 217 -18.68 33.91 16.84
CA PRO A 217 -17.24 34.14 16.68
C PRO A 217 -16.88 34.94 15.41
N ASP A 218 -17.85 35.31 14.57
CA ASP A 218 -17.69 36.19 13.41
C ASP A 218 -18.36 37.57 13.57
N ALA A 219 -18.94 37.88 14.73
CA ALA A 219 -19.43 39.23 14.99
C ALA A 219 -18.26 40.24 15.00
N GLU A 220 -18.37 41.33 14.24
CA GLU A 220 -17.43 42.45 14.33
C GLU A 220 -17.55 43.07 15.73
N ASN A 221 -16.53 42.83 16.55
CA ASN A 221 -16.56 43.18 17.97
C ASN A 221 -16.08 44.62 18.20
N ASP A 222 -16.99 45.58 18.06
CA ASP A 222 -16.76 47.01 18.33
C ASP A 222 -16.48 47.32 19.82
N GLU A 223 -16.70 46.38 20.76
CA GLU A 223 -16.53 46.60 22.21
C GLU A 223 -15.71 45.50 22.90
N ALA A 224 -14.41 45.43 22.59
CA ALA A 224 -13.42 44.65 23.36
C ALA A 224 -12.03 45.30 23.47
N GLU A 225 -11.97 46.47 24.10
CA GLU A 225 -10.86 46.76 25.01
C GLU A 225 -11.25 46.37 26.44
N ASP A 226 -10.25 45.99 27.24
CA ASP A 226 -10.31 45.69 28.68
C ASP A 226 -10.93 44.33 29.14
N SER A 227 -10.07 43.33 29.32
CA SER A 227 -10.18 42.27 30.35
C SER A 227 -8.86 41.50 30.48
N THR A 228 -7.81 42.22 30.87
CA THR A 228 -6.57 41.62 31.43
C THR A 228 -6.63 41.60 32.96
N GLU A 229 -5.72 40.83 33.61
CA GLU A 229 -5.72 40.49 35.05
C GLU A 229 -6.82 39.44 35.40
N GLU A 230 -6.62 38.43 36.26
CA GLU A 230 -5.44 37.87 36.98
C GLU A 230 -5.72 36.33 37.06
N GLY A 231 -4.78 35.40 37.22
CA GLY A 231 -3.60 35.40 38.08
C GLY A 231 -3.71 34.27 39.12
N THR A 232 -3.30 33.05 38.77
CA THR A 232 -3.13 31.92 39.71
C THR A 232 -1.97 31.03 39.29
N GLU A 233 -1.04 30.79 40.22
CA GLU A 233 0.14 29.92 40.04
C GLU A 233 -0.20 28.45 40.37
N PRO A 234 0.54 27.45 39.84
CA PRO A 234 0.47 26.07 40.31
C PRO A 234 1.18 25.93 41.67
N GLU A 235 0.56 25.27 42.65
CA GLU A 235 1.25 24.99 43.93
C GLU A 235 2.38 23.95 43.76
N GLU A 236 3.59 24.33 44.16
CA GLU A 236 4.62 23.39 44.61
C GLU A 236 4.37 22.97 46.07
N ASN A 237 4.62 21.70 46.40
CA ASN A 237 4.80 21.22 47.77
C ASN A 237 5.69 19.94 47.73
N PRO A 238 6.50 19.66 48.78
CA PRO A 238 7.93 19.73 48.55
C PRO A 238 8.73 18.50 49.03
N ASP A 239 10.04 18.55 48.80
CA ASP A 239 11.01 17.51 49.11
C ASP A 239 11.02 17.01 50.56
N LYS A 240 11.48 15.75 50.71
CA LYS A 240 12.13 15.26 51.93
C LYS A 240 13.38 14.46 51.57
N GLU A 241 14.53 15.07 51.80
CA GLU A 241 15.82 14.38 51.83
C GLU A 241 15.93 13.37 52.99
N GLY A 242 16.86 12.43 52.86
CA GLY A 242 17.60 11.93 54.04
C GLY A 242 17.87 10.42 54.12
N GLY A 243 19.12 10.01 53.89
CA GLY A 243 19.74 8.91 54.65
C GLY A 243 20.29 7.71 53.88
N ASP A 244 21.55 7.83 53.49
CA ASP A 244 22.55 6.80 53.16
C ASP A 244 22.42 5.42 53.86
N GLN A 245 22.84 4.33 53.18
CA GLN A 245 24.19 3.74 53.35
C GLN A 245 24.44 2.49 52.46
N GLU A 246 25.69 2.36 51.95
CA GLU A 246 26.58 1.16 51.86
C GLU A 246 25.99 -0.25 51.58
N ASP A 247 26.59 -1.17 50.80
CA ASP A 247 27.67 -1.18 49.78
C ASP A 247 27.49 -2.50 48.95
N GLU A 248 28.38 -3.17 48.20
CA GLU A 248 29.84 -3.15 47.95
C GLU A 248 30.14 -3.74 46.54
N SER A 249 31.26 -3.34 45.92
CA SER A 249 32.06 -4.00 44.82
C SER A 249 31.38 -4.49 43.51
N GLY A 250 32.05 -4.47 42.35
CA GLY A 250 33.40 -3.99 42.04
C GLY A 250 33.70 -3.94 40.53
N ASP A 251 34.63 -3.07 40.15
CA ASP A 251 35.18 -2.93 38.78
C ASP A 251 36.16 -4.06 38.43
N TYR A 252 36.41 -4.29 37.13
CA TYR A 252 37.76 -4.35 36.52
C TYR A 252 37.66 -4.57 35.00
N GLU A 253 38.26 -3.66 34.22
CA GLU A 253 38.49 -3.82 32.78
C GLU A 253 39.63 -4.84 32.45
N ARG A 254 39.70 -5.17 31.15
CA ARG A 254 40.94 -5.28 30.34
C ARG A 254 41.61 -6.68 30.19
N ASP A 255 41.36 -7.41 29.11
CA ASP A 255 42.08 -7.42 27.78
C ASP A 255 42.96 -8.71 27.65
N PRO A 256 43.87 -8.94 26.66
CA PRO A 256 43.77 -10.20 25.89
C PRO A 256 45.08 -11.03 25.84
N GLU A 257 45.19 -11.85 24.78
CA GLU A 257 46.37 -12.56 24.22
C GLU A 257 46.55 -14.08 24.48
N ASP A 258 46.41 -14.80 23.35
CA ASP A 258 47.22 -15.92 22.82
C ASP A 258 47.41 -17.26 23.59
N SER A 259 47.20 -18.36 22.85
CA SER A 259 47.96 -19.62 23.02
C SER A 259 47.91 -20.46 21.73
N THR A 260 48.94 -20.38 20.90
CA THR A 260 49.27 -21.34 19.83
C THR A 260 49.81 -22.68 20.42
N ALA A 261 49.87 -23.85 19.77
CA ALA A 261 49.62 -24.30 18.39
C ALA A 261 49.43 -25.87 18.33
N GLN A 262 49.34 -26.41 17.09
CA GLN A 262 49.61 -27.81 16.66
C GLN A 262 48.47 -28.86 16.82
N ASP A 263 48.24 -29.82 15.90
CA ASP A 263 48.70 -29.99 14.50
C ASP A 263 47.80 -31.01 13.74
N GLN A 264 47.95 -31.10 12.40
CA GLN A 264 47.31 -32.08 11.47
C GLN A 264 45.78 -31.94 11.31
N ASP A 265 45.14 -32.34 10.19
CA ASP A 265 45.59 -33.20 9.07
C ASP A 265 45.14 -32.64 7.68
N GLU A 266 45.80 -33.05 6.60
CA GLU A 266 45.47 -32.65 5.21
C GLU A 266 44.63 -33.72 4.48
N SER A 267 43.53 -33.32 3.83
CA SER A 267 42.97 -34.11 2.73
C SER A 267 42.30 -33.24 1.66
N GLN A 268 42.75 -33.40 0.41
CA GLN A 268 42.17 -32.73 -0.75
C GLN A 268 41.03 -33.57 -1.32
N ALA A 269 39.80 -33.03 -1.31
CA ALA A 269 38.65 -33.66 -1.97
C ALA A 269 38.53 -33.15 -3.41
N GLN A 270 38.83 -34.03 -4.37
CA GLN A 270 38.84 -33.74 -5.81
C GLN A 270 37.43 -33.86 -6.39
N VAL A 271 36.89 -32.80 -6.99
CA VAL A 271 35.56 -32.81 -7.63
C VAL A 271 35.68 -33.36 -9.06
N THR A 272 35.38 -34.64 -9.24
CA THR A 272 35.16 -35.26 -10.55
C THR A 272 33.74 -34.96 -11.03
N LEU A 273 33.60 -34.38 -12.23
CA LEU A 273 32.36 -34.45 -12.99
C LEU A 273 32.40 -35.70 -13.86
N ASP A 274 31.49 -36.63 -13.62
CA ASP A 274 31.11 -37.70 -14.53
C ASP A 274 29.59 -37.90 -14.40
N ASP A 275 28.82 -37.39 -15.37
CA ASP A 275 27.64 -38.10 -15.88
C ASP A 275 27.22 -37.46 -17.23
N ALA A 276 27.64 -38.07 -18.34
CA ALA A 276 27.36 -37.59 -19.69
C ALA A 276 27.61 -38.66 -20.77
N GLU A 277 26.78 -39.71 -20.86
CA GLU A 277 26.62 -40.48 -22.11
C GLU A 277 25.38 -41.42 -22.09
N SER A 278 24.36 -41.12 -22.91
CA SER A 278 23.44 -42.07 -23.56
C SER A 278 22.29 -41.33 -24.28
N LEU A 279 22.60 -40.83 -25.49
CA LEU A 279 21.59 -40.50 -26.50
C LEU A 279 21.78 -41.50 -27.65
N ASP A 280 20.92 -42.51 -27.72
CA ASP A 280 20.93 -43.51 -28.80
C ASP A 280 19.63 -43.46 -29.61
N GLU A 281 19.85 -43.37 -30.93
CA GLU A 281 19.08 -43.82 -32.10
C GLU A 281 17.55 -43.58 -32.22
N ALA A 282 17.17 -43.28 -33.47
CA ALA A 282 15.90 -42.68 -33.88
C ALA A 282 14.84 -43.68 -34.40
N ASP A 283 13.76 -43.10 -34.92
CA ASP A 283 12.79 -43.62 -35.89
C ASP A 283 11.69 -44.60 -35.44
N ALA A 284 10.50 -44.02 -35.26
CA ALA A 284 9.25 -44.55 -35.79
C ALA A 284 8.34 -43.37 -36.19
N GLU A 285 7.97 -43.26 -37.47
CA GLU A 285 7.06 -42.22 -37.97
C GLU A 285 5.60 -42.54 -37.60
N GLU A 286 5.03 -41.82 -36.62
CA GLU A 286 3.58 -41.67 -36.50
C GLU A 286 3.18 -40.23 -36.84
N LEU A 287 2.55 -40.04 -37.99
CA LEU A 287 1.94 -38.77 -38.40
C LEU A 287 0.68 -38.53 -37.55
N PRO A 288 0.58 -37.43 -36.76
CA PRO A 288 -0.64 -37.12 -36.03
C PRO A 288 -1.77 -36.76 -37.00
N GLU A 289 -2.90 -37.47 -36.93
CA GLU A 289 -4.08 -37.14 -37.73
C GLU A 289 -4.70 -35.82 -37.25
N GLY A 290 -4.73 -34.83 -38.15
CA GLY A 290 -5.65 -33.68 -38.11
C GLY A 290 -5.63 -32.86 -36.83
N GLU A 291 -4.78 -31.82 -36.78
CA GLU A 291 -4.87 -30.78 -35.75
C GLU A 291 -6.30 -30.23 -35.66
N ALA A 292 -6.94 -30.44 -34.50
CA ALA A 292 -8.21 -29.80 -34.18
C ALA A 292 -8.00 -28.28 -34.14
N PRO A 293 -9.04 -27.45 -34.43
CA PRO A 293 -8.93 -26.01 -34.34
C PRO A 293 -8.39 -25.61 -32.97
N VAL A 294 -7.20 -25.01 -32.94
CA VAL A 294 -6.51 -24.62 -31.70
C VAL A 294 -7.45 -23.68 -30.93
N GLU A 295 -7.95 -24.13 -29.78
CA GLU A 295 -8.71 -23.25 -28.89
C GLU A 295 -7.82 -22.04 -28.53
N PRO A 296 -8.34 -20.80 -28.59
CA PRO A 296 -7.55 -19.63 -28.24
C PRO A 296 -7.01 -19.83 -26.81
N PRO A 297 -5.70 -19.56 -26.58
CA PRO A 297 -5.08 -19.85 -25.30
C PRO A 297 -5.86 -19.15 -24.18
N GLN A 298 -6.10 -19.87 -23.09
CA GLN A 298 -6.82 -19.31 -21.94
C GLN A 298 -6.09 -18.04 -21.48
N PRO A 299 -6.83 -16.97 -21.12
CA PRO A 299 -6.21 -15.74 -20.65
C PRO A 299 -5.31 -16.05 -19.45
N ALA A 300 -4.10 -15.47 -19.46
CA ALA A 300 -3.11 -15.75 -18.43
C ALA A 300 -3.66 -15.44 -17.03
N PRO A 301 -3.30 -16.24 -16.00
CA PRO A 301 -3.71 -15.95 -14.64
C PRO A 301 -3.16 -14.59 -14.21
N VAL A 302 -3.97 -13.81 -13.49
CA VAL A 302 -3.63 -12.41 -13.12
C VAL A 302 -2.42 -12.33 -12.17
N SER A 303 -2.01 -13.45 -11.58
CA SER A 303 -0.73 -13.63 -10.89
C SER A 303 -0.19 -15.03 -11.17
N GLU A 304 1.06 -15.12 -11.61
CA GLU A 304 1.80 -16.39 -11.67
C GLU A 304 2.33 -16.81 -10.28
N ALA A 305 2.37 -15.88 -9.31
CA ALA A 305 2.95 -16.09 -7.99
C ALA A 305 1.95 -16.60 -6.94
N ASP A 306 0.65 -16.34 -7.12
CA ASP A 306 -0.43 -16.79 -6.23
C ASP A 306 -1.72 -17.00 -7.03
N PRO A 307 -2.20 -18.25 -7.21
CA PRO A 307 -3.40 -18.55 -7.99
C PRO A 307 -4.71 -18.15 -7.28
N ASP A 308 -4.68 -17.82 -5.98
CA ASP A 308 -5.84 -17.29 -5.24
C ASP A 308 -5.92 -15.76 -5.29
N TYR A 309 -4.90 -15.08 -5.84
CA TYR A 309 -4.85 -13.63 -5.99
C TYR A 309 -6.01 -13.12 -6.85
N LYS A 310 -6.72 -12.11 -6.34
CA LYS A 310 -7.87 -11.48 -6.98
C LYS A 310 -7.69 -9.97 -6.97
N VAL A 311 -7.61 -9.38 -8.16
CA VAL A 311 -7.66 -7.93 -8.33
C VAL A 311 -9.00 -7.42 -7.79
N TYR A 312 -8.95 -6.39 -6.95
CA TYR A 312 -10.14 -5.83 -6.30
C TYR A 312 -10.88 -4.83 -7.21
N THR A 313 -10.14 -4.03 -7.96
CA THR A 313 -10.60 -3.18 -9.07
C THR A 313 -9.39 -2.86 -9.96
N THR A 314 -9.63 -2.60 -11.25
CA THR A 314 -8.63 -2.05 -12.20
C THR A 314 -8.93 -0.60 -12.57
N GLU A 315 -9.87 0.05 -11.87
CA GLU A 315 -10.36 1.41 -12.18
C GLU A 315 -9.28 2.50 -12.02
N PHE A 316 -8.22 2.20 -11.28
CA PHE A 316 -7.10 3.11 -10.98
C PHE A 316 -5.76 2.64 -11.59
N ASP A 317 -5.79 1.61 -12.43
CA ASP A 317 -4.61 1.10 -13.13
C ASP A 317 -4.40 1.88 -14.44
N GLU A 318 -3.17 2.33 -14.70
CA GLU A 318 -2.85 3.16 -15.87
C GLU A 318 -1.68 2.60 -16.69
N GLU A 319 -1.94 2.26 -17.95
CA GLU A 319 -0.91 1.81 -18.90
C GLU A 319 -0.42 2.97 -19.77
N ILE A 320 0.68 3.61 -19.36
CA ILE A 320 1.35 4.68 -20.12
C ILE A 320 2.62 4.12 -20.79
N ARG A 321 2.90 4.54 -22.03
CA ARG A 321 4.15 4.19 -22.72
C ARG A 321 5.29 5.03 -22.13
N ALA A 322 6.48 4.45 -21.96
CA ALA A 322 7.58 5.10 -21.24
C ALA A 322 8.08 6.42 -21.88
N GLU A 323 7.84 6.63 -23.18
CA GLU A 323 8.15 7.87 -23.90
C GLU A 323 7.11 9.00 -23.69
N ASP A 324 5.91 8.67 -23.24
CA ASP A 324 4.83 9.63 -22.94
C ASP A 324 4.87 10.12 -21.48
N LEU A 325 5.77 9.57 -20.65
CA LEU A 325 5.91 9.89 -19.21
C LEU A 325 6.67 11.19 -18.90
N ALA A 326 7.46 11.72 -19.84
CA ALA A 326 8.31 12.90 -19.61
C ALA A 326 8.59 13.68 -20.90
N GLU A 327 8.67 14.99 -20.79
CA GLU A 327 8.97 15.89 -21.92
C GLU A 327 10.37 15.60 -22.53
N PRO A 328 10.58 15.76 -23.85
CA PRO A 328 11.85 15.46 -24.50
C PRO A 328 13.06 16.18 -23.87
N ALA A 329 12.88 17.42 -23.42
CA ALA A 329 13.91 18.20 -22.74
C ALA A 329 14.25 17.70 -21.31
N GLU A 330 13.35 16.97 -20.67
CA GLU A 330 13.61 16.27 -19.41
C GLU A 330 14.34 14.94 -19.68
N LEU A 331 13.91 14.18 -20.70
CA LEU A 331 14.59 12.96 -21.15
C LEU A 331 16.07 13.22 -21.50
N GLU A 332 16.39 14.32 -22.21
CA GLU A 332 17.79 14.72 -22.48
C GLU A 332 18.61 14.97 -21.20
N ARG A 333 18.01 15.57 -20.16
CA ARG A 333 18.67 15.85 -18.89
C ARG A 333 18.87 14.58 -18.06
N LEU A 334 17.87 13.72 -17.98
CA LEU A 334 17.95 12.40 -17.33
C LEU A 334 18.99 11.51 -18.03
N ARG A 335 19.01 11.51 -19.37
CA ARG A 335 20.03 10.83 -20.18
C ARG A 335 21.45 11.31 -19.85
N THR A 336 21.65 12.63 -19.83
CA THR A 336 22.94 13.25 -19.49
C THR A 336 23.41 12.86 -18.09
N TYR A 337 22.50 12.84 -17.11
CA TYR A 337 22.79 12.41 -15.74
C TYR A 337 23.16 10.92 -15.65
N LEU A 338 22.44 10.04 -16.37
CA LEU A 338 22.73 8.62 -16.42
C LEU A 338 24.09 8.31 -17.06
N ASP A 339 24.42 8.95 -18.19
CA ASP A 339 25.73 8.78 -18.82
C ASP A 339 26.88 9.28 -17.92
N GLN A 340 26.69 10.35 -17.13
CA GLN A 340 27.67 10.78 -16.11
C GLN A 340 27.88 9.74 -15.00
N GLN A 341 26.83 9.02 -14.56
CA GLN A 341 26.98 7.93 -13.59
C GLN A 341 27.63 6.67 -14.20
N LEU A 342 27.52 6.48 -15.51
CA LEU A 342 28.08 5.33 -16.23
C LEU A 342 29.56 5.48 -16.59
N ASP A 343 30.08 6.70 -16.73
CA ASP A 343 31.47 7.00 -17.09
C ASP A 343 32.50 6.18 -16.28
N PRO A 344 32.44 6.09 -14.93
CA PRO A 344 33.36 5.26 -14.13
C PRO A 344 33.23 3.74 -14.38
N LEU A 345 32.07 3.29 -14.85
CA LEU A 345 31.72 1.87 -14.99
C LEU A 345 31.98 1.30 -16.39
N ARG A 346 32.15 2.14 -17.43
CA ARG A 346 32.33 1.75 -18.83
C ARG A 346 33.29 0.56 -19.04
N GLY A 347 34.44 0.56 -18.35
CA GLY A 347 35.45 -0.53 -18.46
C GLY A 347 35.04 -1.87 -17.82
N ALA A 348 34.04 -1.91 -16.95
CA ALA A 348 33.40 -3.15 -16.49
C ALA A 348 32.26 -3.56 -17.44
N VAL A 349 31.45 -2.58 -17.84
CA VAL A 349 30.31 -2.73 -18.78
C VAL A 349 30.74 -3.39 -20.09
N SER A 350 31.78 -2.90 -20.76
CA SER A 350 32.24 -3.48 -22.04
C SER A 350 32.74 -4.93 -21.90
N ARG A 351 33.23 -5.34 -20.73
CA ARG A 351 33.64 -6.74 -20.46
C ARG A 351 32.44 -7.65 -20.20
N LEU A 352 31.41 -7.14 -19.51
CA LEU A 352 30.14 -7.85 -19.34
C LEU A 352 29.42 -8.00 -20.68
N ALA A 353 29.38 -6.96 -21.51
CA ALA A 353 28.82 -6.99 -22.86
C ALA A 353 29.48 -8.07 -23.72
N ASN A 354 30.80 -8.06 -23.84
CA ASN A 354 31.54 -9.10 -24.56
C ASN A 354 31.31 -10.52 -24.00
N LYS A 355 30.98 -10.67 -22.71
CA LYS A 355 30.69 -11.97 -22.10
C LYS A 355 29.25 -12.44 -22.37
N LEU A 356 28.27 -11.54 -22.34
CA LEU A 356 26.86 -11.84 -22.63
C LEU A 356 26.66 -12.05 -24.14
N GLN A 357 27.17 -11.16 -24.97
CA GLN A 357 27.18 -11.29 -26.43
C GLN A 357 27.78 -12.64 -26.86
N ARG A 358 28.92 -13.04 -26.30
CA ARG A 358 29.52 -14.38 -26.55
C ARG A 358 28.68 -15.55 -26.04
N ARG A 359 27.82 -15.37 -25.02
CA ARG A 359 26.92 -16.43 -24.54
C ARG A 359 25.69 -16.59 -25.43
N LEU A 360 25.15 -15.49 -25.94
CA LEU A 360 24.07 -15.49 -26.93
C LEU A 360 24.57 -16.01 -28.29
N GLN A 361 25.73 -15.52 -28.75
CA GLN A 361 26.41 -15.99 -29.97
C GLN A 361 27.01 -17.40 -29.85
N ALA A 362 27.13 -18.01 -28.66
CA ALA A 362 27.64 -19.38 -28.52
C ALA A 362 26.73 -20.45 -29.16
N GLN A 363 25.48 -20.11 -29.48
CA GLN A 363 24.60 -20.97 -30.27
C GLN A 363 24.82 -20.80 -31.79
N GLN A 364 25.60 -19.81 -32.25
CA GLN A 364 26.03 -19.66 -33.66
C GLN A 364 27.25 -20.53 -34.00
N ASN A 365 27.40 -21.69 -33.36
CA ASN A 365 28.45 -22.66 -33.67
C ASN A 365 28.16 -23.36 -35.01
N ARG A 366 28.55 -22.69 -36.11
CA ARG A 366 28.57 -23.20 -37.48
C ARG A 366 29.18 -24.60 -37.54
N SER A 367 28.34 -25.63 -37.60
CA SER A 367 28.78 -27.02 -37.70
C SER A 367 29.08 -27.36 -39.16
N TRP A 368 30.18 -28.07 -39.38
CA TRP A 368 30.63 -28.47 -40.71
C TRP A 368 30.56 -29.98 -40.82
N GLU A 369 29.80 -30.46 -41.79
CA GLU A 369 29.72 -31.88 -42.10
C GLU A 369 30.82 -32.22 -43.10
N PHE A 370 31.68 -33.16 -42.75
CA PHE A 370 32.82 -33.59 -43.56
C PHE A 370 32.51 -34.89 -44.31
N ASP A 371 33.40 -35.27 -45.24
CA ASP A 371 33.29 -36.50 -46.02
C ASP A 371 31.96 -36.59 -46.80
N ARG A 372 31.48 -35.46 -47.34
CA ARG A 372 30.35 -35.39 -48.27
C ARG A 372 30.82 -35.63 -49.72
N GLU A 373 29.90 -36.06 -50.57
CA GLU A 373 30.12 -36.28 -52.01
C GLU A 373 30.08 -34.99 -52.84
N GLU A 374 29.41 -33.96 -52.31
CA GLU A 374 29.34 -32.61 -52.88
C GLU A 374 29.50 -31.52 -51.79
N GLY A 375 29.71 -30.27 -52.20
CA GLY A 375 29.89 -29.13 -51.30
C GLY A 375 31.18 -28.35 -51.55
N VAL A 376 31.72 -27.73 -50.49
CA VAL A 376 32.99 -26.99 -50.53
C VAL A 376 34.14 -27.97 -50.30
N LEU A 377 35.16 -27.95 -51.16
CA LEU A 377 36.27 -28.91 -51.07
C LEU A 377 37.16 -28.67 -49.83
N ASP A 378 37.43 -29.73 -49.05
CA ASP A 378 38.23 -29.64 -47.83
C ASP A 378 39.74 -29.58 -48.14
N ALA A 379 40.30 -28.36 -48.01
CA ALA A 379 41.72 -28.07 -48.18
C ALA A 379 42.64 -28.97 -47.33
N GLY A 380 42.20 -29.43 -46.15
CA GLY A 380 42.98 -30.30 -45.28
C GLY A 380 43.05 -31.76 -45.76
N ARG A 381 42.04 -32.22 -46.52
CA ARG A 381 41.91 -33.62 -46.97
C ARG A 381 42.42 -33.86 -48.39
N LEU A 382 42.81 -32.82 -49.12
CA LEU A 382 43.38 -32.88 -50.48
C LEU A 382 44.54 -33.89 -50.63
N ALA A 383 45.37 -34.05 -49.60
CA ALA A 383 46.43 -35.06 -49.58
C ALA A 383 45.90 -36.51 -49.68
N ARG A 384 44.70 -36.80 -49.15
CA ARG A 384 44.05 -38.11 -49.24
C ARG A 384 43.58 -38.42 -50.66
N VAL A 385 43.09 -37.42 -51.39
CA VAL A 385 42.70 -37.55 -52.82
C VAL A 385 43.91 -37.94 -53.69
N VAL A 386 45.08 -37.35 -53.41
CA VAL A 386 46.33 -37.65 -54.13
C VAL A 386 46.88 -39.04 -53.74
N ALA A 387 46.77 -39.43 -52.46
CA ALA A 387 47.31 -40.70 -51.97
C ALA A 387 46.43 -41.92 -52.28
N ASN A 388 45.10 -41.77 -52.28
CA ASN A 388 44.13 -42.84 -52.59
C ASN A 388 42.98 -42.28 -53.47
N PRO A 389 43.14 -42.27 -54.80
CA PRO A 389 42.15 -41.72 -55.74
C PRO A 389 40.77 -42.41 -55.73
N THR A 390 40.63 -43.54 -55.03
CA THR A 390 39.39 -44.31 -54.89
C THR A 390 38.51 -43.87 -53.72
N THR A 391 38.90 -42.85 -52.94
CA THR A 391 38.13 -42.33 -51.80
C THR A 391 37.55 -40.95 -52.15
N PRO A 392 36.32 -40.86 -52.73
CA PRO A 392 35.80 -39.63 -53.34
C PRO A 392 35.40 -38.55 -52.34
N LEU A 393 35.07 -38.96 -51.12
CA LEU A 393 34.60 -38.09 -50.05
C LEU A 393 35.72 -37.11 -49.66
N SER A 394 35.60 -35.85 -50.08
CA SER A 394 36.56 -34.77 -49.76
C SER A 394 35.91 -33.39 -49.78
N PHE A 395 34.58 -33.34 -49.83
CA PHE A 395 33.81 -32.11 -49.66
C PHE A 395 33.30 -32.00 -48.22
N LYS A 396 33.01 -30.76 -47.84
CA LYS A 396 32.33 -30.40 -46.60
C LYS A 396 31.19 -29.43 -46.90
N VAL A 397 30.12 -29.53 -46.12
CA VAL A 397 28.93 -28.67 -46.20
C VAL A 397 28.79 -27.93 -44.86
N GLU A 398 28.44 -26.65 -44.92
CA GLU A 398 28.06 -25.89 -43.73
C GLU A 398 26.61 -26.25 -43.40
N ARG A 399 26.36 -26.79 -42.21
CA ARG A 399 25.03 -27.24 -41.80
C ARG A 399 24.19 -26.04 -41.40
N ASP A 400 23.20 -25.72 -42.23
CA ASP A 400 22.21 -24.71 -41.89
C ASP A 400 21.51 -25.09 -40.57
N THR A 401 21.36 -24.12 -39.68
CA THR A 401 20.92 -24.33 -38.30
C THR A 401 19.80 -23.34 -38.01
N GLU A 402 18.61 -23.84 -37.68
CA GLU A 402 17.47 -22.97 -37.36
C GLU A 402 17.77 -22.12 -36.11
N PHE A 403 17.86 -20.81 -36.31
CA PHE A 403 18.09 -19.86 -35.23
C PHE A 403 16.81 -19.68 -34.42
N ARG A 404 16.93 -19.69 -33.09
CA ARG A 404 15.82 -19.31 -32.20
C ARG A 404 15.95 -17.83 -31.84
N ASP A 405 15.02 -17.02 -32.33
CA ASP A 405 14.92 -15.62 -31.92
C ASP A 405 14.80 -15.53 -30.40
N THR A 406 15.65 -14.70 -29.79
CA THR A 406 15.77 -14.59 -28.33
C THR A 406 15.26 -13.24 -27.87
N VAL A 407 14.03 -13.22 -27.36
CA VAL A 407 13.42 -12.03 -26.75
C VAL A 407 13.92 -11.90 -25.31
N VAL A 408 14.34 -10.69 -24.92
CA VAL A 408 14.76 -10.37 -23.55
C VAL A 408 13.88 -9.26 -23.00
N THR A 409 12.98 -9.60 -22.07
CA THR A 409 12.11 -8.64 -21.38
C THR A 409 12.79 -8.13 -20.12
N LEU A 410 12.76 -6.82 -19.90
CA LEU A 410 13.29 -6.15 -18.71
C LEU A 410 12.15 -5.52 -17.91
N LEU A 411 11.87 -6.06 -16.73
CA LEU A 411 10.94 -5.47 -15.76
C LEU A 411 11.73 -4.62 -14.75
N ILE A 412 11.32 -3.37 -14.56
CA ILE A 412 11.93 -2.43 -13.60
C ILE A 412 10.86 -2.05 -12.57
N ASP A 413 11.10 -2.37 -11.30
CA ASP A 413 10.22 -1.96 -10.21
C ASP A 413 10.33 -0.45 -9.94
N ASN A 414 9.18 0.19 -9.68
CA ASN A 414 9.05 1.60 -9.31
C ASN A 414 8.36 1.78 -7.93
N SER A 415 8.31 0.71 -7.12
CA SER A 415 7.76 0.73 -5.76
C SER A 415 8.47 1.73 -4.84
N GLY A 416 7.83 2.08 -3.73
CA GLY A 416 8.44 2.94 -2.70
C GLY A 416 9.79 2.45 -2.17
N SER A 417 10.08 1.14 -2.27
CA SER A 417 11.36 0.54 -1.85
C SER A 417 12.52 0.90 -2.79
N MET A 418 12.23 1.25 -4.05
CA MET A 418 13.24 1.55 -5.07
C MET A 418 13.78 2.98 -5.00
N ARG A 419 13.16 3.86 -4.20
CA ARG A 419 13.46 5.29 -4.13
C ARG A 419 14.93 5.59 -3.80
N GLY A 420 15.51 6.54 -4.53
CA GLY A 420 16.89 6.98 -4.35
C GLY A 420 17.90 6.03 -5.00
N ARG A 421 18.76 5.38 -4.21
CA ARG A 421 19.90 4.61 -4.74
C ARG A 421 19.52 3.34 -5.54
N PRO A 422 18.49 2.54 -5.17
CA PRO A 422 18.17 1.32 -5.90
C PRO A 422 17.74 1.58 -7.36
N ILE A 423 16.84 2.54 -7.60
CA ILE A 423 16.38 2.88 -8.95
C ILE A 423 17.52 3.41 -9.84
N SER A 424 18.48 4.16 -9.29
CA SER A 424 19.69 4.57 -10.04
C SER A 424 20.54 3.36 -10.46
N ILE A 425 20.70 2.36 -9.59
CA ILE A 425 21.41 1.12 -9.91
C ILE A 425 20.65 0.30 -10.96
N ALA A 426 19.32 0.23 -10.86
CA ALA A 426 18.48 -0.46 -11.84
C ALA A 426 18.57 0.20 -13.24
N ALA A 427 18.51 1.53 -13.31
CA ALA A 427 18.68 2.28 -14.56
C ALA A 427 20.08 2.08 -15.18
N ILE A 428 21.13 2.07 -14.36
CA ILE A 428 22.49 1.71 -14.80
C ILE A 428 22.52 0.29 -15.38
N CYS A 429 21.97 -0.70 -14.68
CA CYS A 429 21.92 -2.09 -15.15
C CYS A 429 21.11 -2.25 -16.45
N ALA A 430 20.01 -1.51 -16.60
CA ALA A 430 19.17 -1.52 -17.79
C ALA A 430 19.90 -0.91 -19.01
N ASP A 431 20.49 0.28 -18.89
CA ASP A 431 21.27 0.89 -19.99
C ASP A 431 22.50 0.04 -20.35
N VAL A 432 23.14 -0.59 -19.36
CA VAL A 432 24.19 -1.58 -19.59
C VAL A 432 23.67 -2.70 -20.48
N LEU A 433 22.61 -3.40 -20.07
CA LEU A 433 22.06 -4.54 -20.82
C LEU A 433 21.58 -4.12 -22.22
N ALA A 434 20.92 -2.98 -22.35
CA ALA A 434 20.46 -2.41 -23.62
C ALA A 434 21.60 -1.99 -24.57
N ARG A 435 22.85 -1.85 -24.11
CA ARG A 435 24.05 -1.71 -24.96
C ARG A 435 24.79 -3.02 -25.21
N THR A 436 24.32 -4.14 -24.65
CA THR A 436 24.96 -5.47 -24.76
C THR A 436 24.22 -6.46 -25.65
N LEU A 437 22.92 -6.20 -25.87
CA LEU A 437 21.97 -6.95 -26.67
C LEU A 437 21.87 -6.33 -28.08
#